data_AF-A0A258SX32-F1
#
_entry.id   AF-A0A258SX32-F1
#
_cell.length_a   1.000
_cell.length_b   1.000
_cell.length_c   1.000
_cell.angle_alpha   90.00
_cell.angle_beta   90.00
_cell.angle_gamma   90.00
#
_symmetry.space_group_name_H-M   'P 1'
#
loop_
_entity.id
_entity.type
_entity.pdbx_description
1 polymer ?
#
loop_
_entity_poly.entity_id
_entity_poly.type
_entity_poly.pdbx_seq_one_letter_code
_entity_poly.pdbx_strand_id
1 'polypeptide(L)'
;PFAVELGMSYGNPSMASAIAKLKAQHCDRILVFPLYPQYAASSTASALDAVWRVLLKTRNVPAIRTINHYHKHPAYIAALEASVREHWRVNGGKPSKLIMSFHGVPKFHLMNGDPYHCECHVTARLLAEALQLNKDEYQVAFQSRFGKQEWLKPYLVSTLEALGKAKTKRIDVICPGFSSDCLETLEEIAMEGKHIFQSNGGGEYHYIPALNENDAWIHAMTSIALENLQGWVSADWDSVSAKKDNELTKLRAQSLGAKE
;
A
#
# COMPACT_ATOMS: atom_id res chain seq x y z
N PRO A 1 12.89 -15.78 14.59
CA PRO A 1 11.75 -14.94 15.03
C PRO A 1 11.51 -13.72 14.11
N PHE A 2 10.27 -13.26 14.02
CA PHE A 2 9.93 -11.99 13.37
C PHE A 2 9.59 -10.95 14.43
N ALA A 3 10.06 -9.72 14.21
CA ALA A 3 9.61 -8.53 14.92
C ALA A 3 9.02 -7.57 13.89
N VAL A 4 7.91 -6.94 14.22
CA VAL A 4 7.20 -6.01 13.34
C VAL A 4 6.98 -4.71 14.08
N GLU A 5 7.36 -3.60 13.46
CA GLU A 5 7.14 -2.25 14.00
C GLU A 5 6.60 -1.36 12.89
N LEU A 6 5.66 -0.49 13.23
CA LEU A 6 5.13 0.52 12.33
C LEU A 6 6.02 1.77 12.39
N GLY A 7 6.36 2.33 11.24
CA GLY A 7 7.13 3.57 11.12
C GLY A 7 6.48 4.52 10.13
N MET A 8 5.93 5.63 10.64
CA MET A 8 5.34 6.68 9.81
C MET A 8 6.41 7.67 9.35
N SER A 9 6.33 8.08 8.07
CA SER A 9 7.15 9.17 7.52
C SER A 9 6.85 10.51 8.20
N TYR A 10 5.56 10.72 8.53
CA TYR A 10 5.02 11.93 9.13
C TYR A 10 3.98 11.56 10.17
N GLY A 11 4.40 11.04 11.33
CA GLY A 11 3.48 10.63 12.38
C GLY A 11 4.12 9.88 13.54
N ASN A 12 3.26 9.32 14.40
CA ASN A 12 3.63 8.48 15.54
C ASN A 12 2.90 7.12 15.42
N PRO A 13 3.58 5.98 15.46
CA PRO A 13 5.03 5.79 15.69
C PRO A 13 5.90 6.33 14.55
N SER A 14 7.00 7.02 14.91
CA SER A 14 7.94 7.59 13.93
C SER A 14 8.89 6.52 13.40
N MET A 15 9.45 6.75 12.20
CA MET A 15 10.45 5.84 11.62
C MET A 15 11.66 5.62 12.55
N ALA A 16 12.08 6.66 13.28
CA ALA A 16 13.18 6.57 14.23
C ALA A 16 12.85 5.65 15.42
N SER A 17 11.64 5.77 15.98
CA SER A 17 11.23 4.92 17.10
C SER A 17 11.03 3.47 16.67
N ALA A 18 10.49 3.24 15.48
CA ALA A 18 10.33 1.90 14.90
C ALA A 18 11.69 1.18 14.75
N ILE A 19 12.67 1.82 14.10
CA ILE A 19 14.01 1.26 13.92
C ILE A 19 14.70 1.05 15.28
N ALA A 20 14.57 1.99 16.22
CA ALA A 20 15.16 1.85 17.55
C ALA A 20 14.59 0.64 18.30
N LYS A 21 13.28 0.40 18.24
CA LYS A 21 12.63 -0.77 18.86
C LYS A 21 13.07 -2.08 18.22
N LEU A 22 13.16 -2.15 16.89
CA LEU A 22 13.68 -3.35 16.21
C LEU A 22 15.12 -3.64 16.64
N LYS A 23 15.97 -2.62 16.70
CA LYS A 23 17.36 -2.78 17.17
C LYS A 23 17.48 -3.18 18.64
N ALA A 24 16.60 -2.66 19.50
CA ALA A 24 16.53 -3.07 20.91
C ALA A 24 16.12 -4.54 21.06
N GLN A 25 15.42 -5.11 20.07
CA GLN A 25 15.12 -6.54 19.95
C GLN A 25 16.23 -7.31 19.23
N HIS A 26 17.41 -6.72 19.04
CA HIS A 26 18.56 -7.29 18.33
C HIS A 26 18.29 -7.66 16.87
N CYS A 27 17.34 -6.97 16.21
CA CYS A 27 17.16 -7.12 14.77
C CYS A 27 18.33 -6.46 14.04
N ASP A 28 19.21 -7.28 13.46
CA ASP A 28 20.35 -6.89 12.64
C ASP A 28 20.03 -6.89 11.13
N ARG A 29 18.85 -7.40 10.77
CA ARG A 29 18.32 -7.49 9.39
C ARG A 29 16.89 -6.97 9.37
N ILE A 30 16.64 -5.91 8.62
CA ILE A 30 15.34 -5.23 8.56
C ILE A 30 14.86 -5.18 7.11
N LEU A 31 13.66 -5.70 6.87
CA LEU A 31 12.92 -5.48 5.63
C LEU A 31 12.01 -4.26 5.82
N VAL A 32 12.18 -3.24 4.99
CA VAL A 32 11.25 -2.12 4.89
C VAL A 32 10.16 -2.49 3.90
N PHE A 33 8.93 -2.54 4.38
CA PHE A 33 7.73 -2.80 3.59
C PHE A 33 6.86 -1.53 3.56
N PRO A 34 7.04 -0.65 2.57
CA PRO A 34 6.14 0.47 2.35
C PRO A 34 4.71 -0.03 2.07
N LEU A 35 3.68 0.54 2.70
CA LEU A 35 2.28 0.13 2.49
C LEU A 35 1.65 0.75 1.22
N TYR A 36 2.49 1.13 0.26
CA TYR A 36 2.10 1.69 -1.04
C TYR A 36 2.39 0.64 -2.11
N PRO A 37 1.37 0.04 -2.75
CA PRO A 37 1.60 -1.00 -3.75
C PRO A 37 2.32 -0.48 -4.99
N GLN A 38 1.91 0.69 -5.48
CA GLN A 38 2.53 1.40 -6.60
C GLN A 38 3.61 2.34 -6.06
N TYR A 39 4.80 2.28 -6.65
CA TYR A 39 5.86 3.22 -6.31
C TYR A 39 5.46 4.64 -6.72
N ALA A 40 5.68 5.60 -5.83
CA ALA A 40 5.78 7.01 -6.19
C ALA A 40 6.92 7.66 -5.41
N ALA A 41 7.56 8.68 -5.99
CA ALA A 41 8.57 9.47 -5.30
C ALA A 41 7.97 10.21 -4.08
N SER A 42 6.71 10.61 -4.18
CA SER A 42 5.98 11.29 -3.11
C SER A 42 5.54 10.38 -1.95
N SER A 43 5.57 9.05 -2.12
CA SER A 43 5.12 8.08 -1.12
C SER A 43 6.24 7.12 -0.72
N THR A 44 6.48 6.07 -1.52
CA THR A 44 7.49 5.04 -1.26
C THR A 44 8.86 5.65 -1.05
N ALA A 45 9.32 6.53 -1.95
CA ALA A 45 10.65 7.12 -1.81
C ALA A 45 10.74 8.01 -0.57
N SER A 46 9.70 8.80 -0.27
CA SER A 46 9.64 9.61 0.96
C SER A 46 9.70 8.75 2.25
N ALA A 47 9.04 7.58 2.26
CA ALA A 47 9.15 6.62 3.35
C ALA A 47 10.57 6.06 3.48
N LEU A 48 11.22 5.76 2.37
CA LEU A 48 12.62 5.32 2.37
C LEU A 48 13.56 6.45 2.82
N ASP A 49 13.31 7.71 2.44
CA ASP A 49 14.07 8.87 2.94
C ASP A 49 13.96 9.02 4.46
N ALA A 50 12.81 8.69 5.05
CA ALA A 50 12.66 8.64 6.51
C ALA A 50 13.55 7.55 7.12
N VAL A 51 13.66 6.38 6.51
CA VAL A 51 14.58 5.31 6.93
C VAL A 51 16.03 5.79 6.84
N TRP A 52 16.44 6.30 5.69
CA TRP A 52 17.83 6.71 5.46
C TRP A 52 18.27 7.85 6.38
N ARG A 53 17.38 8.82 6.69
CA ARG A 53 17.66 9.87 7.68
C ARG A 53 18.02 9.32 9.06
N VAL A 54 17.45 8.18 9.46
CA VAL A 54 17.79 7.50 10.71
C VAL A 54 19.12 6.75 10.55
N LEU A 55 19.30 6.02 9.46
CA LEU A 55 20.47 5.16 9.26
C LEU A 55 21.77 5.96 9.04
N LEU A 56 21.71 7.13 8.41
CA LEU A 56 22.85 8.05 8.29
C LEU A 56 23.46 8.47 9.64
N LYS A 57 22.64 8.46 10.71
CA LYS A 57 23.07 8.80 12.08
C LYS A 57 23.35 7.55 12.93
N THR A 58 23.18 6.36 12.36
CA THR A 58 23.28 5.10 13.10
C THR A 58 24.68 4.52 12.96
N ARG A 59 25.40 4.35 14.08
CA ARG A 59 26.78 3.81 14.07
C ARG A 59 26.85 2.36 13.59
N ASN A 60 26.05 1.47 14.18
CA ASN A 60 25.93 0.08 13.79
C ASN A 60 24.63 -0.08 12.98
N VAL A 61 24.75 0.01 11.66
CA VAL A 61 23.62 -0.02 10.71
C VAL A 61 23.21 -1.47 10.48
N PRO A 62 21.93 -1.85 10.64
CA PRO A 62 21.47 -3.19 10.30
C PRO A 62 21.48 -3.40 8.77
N ALA A 63 21.54 -4.65 8.32
CA ALA A 63 21.32 -4.97 6.91
C ALA A 63 19.88 -4.57 6.54
N ILE A 64 19.72 -3.84 5.44
CA ILE A 64 18.42 -3.36 4.97
C ILE A 64 18.07 -4.01 3.63
N ARG A 65 16.83 -4.46 3.52
CA ARG A 65 16.14 -4.70 2.24
C ARG A 65 14.93 -3.78 2.18
N THR A 66 14.56 -3.36 0.99
CA THR A 66 13.38 -2.54 0.76
C THR A 66 12.54 -3.18 -0.33
N ILE A 67 11.22 -3.15 -0.17
CA ILE A 67 10.30 -3.46 -1.25
C ILE A 67 10.02 -2.17 -2.00
N ASN A 68 10.40 -2.12 -3.28
CA ASN A 68 10.21 -0.93 -4.10
C ASN A 68 8.73 -0.75 -4.51
N HIS A 69 8.09 -1.85 -4.89
CA HIS A 69 6.70 -1.91 -5.30
C HIS A 69 6.22 -3.35 -5.31
N TYR A 70 4.91 -3.55 -5.20
CA TYR A 70 4.27 -4.88 -5.29
C TYR A 70 2.91 -4.81 -6.01
N HIS A 71 2.65 -3.74 -6.75
CA HIS A 71 1.38 -3.47 -7.44
C HIS A 71 0.90 -4.58 -8.39
N LYS A 72 1.83 -5.36 -8.95
CA LYS A 72 1.56 -6.49 -9.86
C LYS A 72 1.72 -7.86 -9.20
N HIS A 73 1.99 -7.91 -7.90
CA HIS A 73 2.22 -9.16 -7.19
C HIS A 73 0.94 -10.00 -7.20
N PRO A 74 0.98 -11.29 -7.61
CA PRO A 74 -0.22 -12.12 -7.71
C PRO A 74 -1.04 -12.17 -6.43
N ALA A 75 -0.39 -12.28 -5.27
CA ALA A 75 -1.10 -12.30 -3.98
C ALA A 75 -1.83 -10.98 -3.66
N TYR A 76 -1.28 -9.83 -4.06
CA TYR A 76 -1.94 -8.53 -3.87
C TYR A 76 -3.13 -8.37 -4.81
N ILE A 77 -2.99 -8.76 -6.08
CA ILE A 77 -4.11 -8.76 -7.04
C ILE A 77 -5.23 -9.70 -6.57
N ALA A 78 -4.89 -10.89 -6.08
CA ALA A 78 -5.86 -11.84 -5.53
C ALA A 78 -6.59 -11.29 -4.30
N ALA A 79 -5.91 -10.55 -3.42
CA ALA A 79 -6.54 -9.89 -2.28
C ALA A 79 -7.54 -8.80 -2.71
N LEU A 80 -7.17 -7.98 -3.70
CA LEU A 80 -8.09 -6.99 -4.30
C LEU A 80 -9.30 -7.68 -4.96
N GLU A 81 -9.06 -8.74 -5.74
CA GLU A 81 -10.11 -9.50 -6.40
C GLU A 81 -11.10 -10.06 -5.37
N ALA A 82 -10.59 -10.71 -4.30
CA ALA A 82 -11.40 -11.26 -3.24
C ALA A 82 -12.26 -10.19 -2.55
N SER A 83 -11.68 -9.02 -2.25
CA SER A 83 -12.40 -7.89 -1.66
C SER A 83 -13.54 -7.40 -2.57
N VAL A 84 -13.26 -7.20 -3.86
CA VAL A 84 -14.28 -6.75 -4.83
C VAL A 84 -15.39 -7.78 -5.02
N ARG A 85 -15.04 -9.07 -5.14
CA ARG A 85 -16.03 -10.15 -5.29
C ARG A 85 -16.92 -10.28 -4.07
N GLU A 86 -16.34 -10.18 -2.87
CA GLU A 86 -17.12 -10.21 -1.63
C GLU A 86 -18.07 -9.01 -1.55
N HIS A 87 -17.57 -7.81 -1.88
CA HIS A 87 -18.41 -6.62 -1.96
C HIS A 87 -19.58 -6.81 -2.94
N TRP A 88 -19.34 -7.34 -4.14
CA TRP A 88 -20.41 -7.61 -5.10
C TRP A 88 -21.38 -8.68 -4.58
N ARG A 89 -20.89 -9.74 -3.93
CA ARG A 89 -21.73 -10.80 -3.37
C ARG A 89 -22.75 -10.25 -2.38
N VAL A 90 -22.34 -9.34 -1.49
CA VAL A 90 -23.22 -8.78 -0.46
C VAL A 90 -24.03 -7.56 -0.92
N ASN A 91 -23.63 -6.90 -2.01
CA ASN A 91 -24.32 -5.73 -2.56
C ASN A 91 -25.11 -6.03 -3.84
N GLY A 92 -25.60 -7.27 -4.04
CA GLY A 92 -26.52 -7.58 -5.15
C GLY A 92 -25.88 -7.73 -6.54
N GLY A 93 -24.57 -7.98 -6.59
CA GLY A 93 -23.84 -8.33 -7.81
C GLY A 93 -22.91 -7.22 -8.32
N LYS A 94 -22.50 -7.40 -9.58
CA LYS A 94 -21.56 -6.55 -10.31
C LYS A 94 -22.21 -5.20 -10.69
N PRO A 95 -21.51 -4.06 -10.57
CA PRO A 95 -22.03 -2.75 -10.95
C PRO A 95 -22.07 -2.57 -12.47
N SER A 96 -22.67 -1.46 -12.94
CA SER A 96 -22.57 -1.08 -14.35
C SER A 96 -21.14 -0.66 -14.74
N LYS A 97 -20.38 -0.10 -13.78
CA LYS A 97 -18.98 0.26 -13.96
C LYS A 97 -18.22 0.21 -12.63
N LEU A 98 -17.03 -0.39 -12.64
CA LEU A 98 -16.07 -0.34 -11.53
C LEU A 98 -15.07 0.81 -11.77
N ILE A 99 -15.00 1.78 -10.86
CA ILE A 99 -14.03 2.87 -10.91
C ILE A 99 -12.86 2.52 -10.00
N MET A 100 -11.66 2.45 -10.57
CA MET A 100 -10.43 2.24 -9.82
C MET A 100 -9.76 3.60 -9.65
N SER A 101 -9.93 4.18 -8.47
CA SER A 101 -9.40 5.50 -8.14
C SER A 101 -8.00 5.39 -7.54
N PHE A 102 -7.09 6.24 -8.01
CA PHE A 102 -5.73 6.36 -7.47
C PHE A 102 -5.47 7.80 -7.08
N HIS A 103 -4.64 8.03 -6.06
CA HIS A 103 -4.28 9.40 -5.68
C HIS A 103 -3.61 10.11 -6.87
N GLY A 104 -4.06 11.31 -7.19
CA GLY A 104 -3.45 12.09 -8.25
C GLY A 104 -2.01 12.47 -7.89
N VAL A 105 -1.15 12.58 -8.90
CA VAL A 105 0.12 13.28 -8.75
C VAL A 105 0.25 14.32 -9.86
N PRO A 106 1.01 15.41 -9.65
CA PRO A 106 1.33 16.33 -10.73
C PRO A 106 1.99 15.58 -11.90
N LYS A 107 1.58 15.91 -13.13
CA LYS A 107 2.03 15.23 -14.35
C LYS A 107 3.55 15.27 -14.53
N PHE A 108 4.22 16.29 -14.00
CA PHE A 108 5.68 16.38 -14.09
C PHE A 108 6.39 15.21 -13.39
N HIS A 109 5.79 14.58 -12.37
CA HIS A 109 6.38 13.38 -11.74
C HIS A 109 6.56 12.26 -12.78
N LEU A 110 5.50 11.97 -13.55
CA LEU A 110 5.57 11.04 -14.68
C LEU A 110 6.63 11.47 -15.71
N MET A 111 6.66 12.75 -16.08
CA MET A 111 7.63 13.25 -17.05
C MET A 111 9.09 13.15 -16.55
N ASN A 112 9.29 13.16 -15.24
CA ASN A 112 10.59 13.01 -14.59
C ASN A 112 10.93 11.54 -14.28
N GLY A 113 10.14 10.59 -14.77
CA GLY A 113 10.43 9.15 -14.69
C GLY A 113 9.80 8.42 -13.51
N ASP A 114 8.86 9.04 -12.79
CA ASP A 114 8.10 8.34 -11.75
C ASP A 114 7.18 7.27 -12.39
N PRO A 115 7.33 5.98 -12.04
CA PRO A 115 6.55 4.90 -12.64
C PRO A 115 5.09 4.87 -12.19
N TYR A 116 4.71 5.65 -11.17
CA TYR A 116 3.40 5.59 -10.50
C TYR A 116 2.21 5.47 -11.46
N HIS A 117 2.12 6.36 -12.45
CA HIS A 117 1.02 6.37 -13.42
C HIS A 117 0.91 5.02 -14.15
N CYS A 118 2.04 4.48 -14.63
CA CYS A 118 2.07 3.21 -15.34
C CYS A 118 1.69 2.05 -14.42
N GLU A 119 2.15 2.06 -13.16
CA GLU A 119 1.84 1.04 -12.17
C GLU A 119 0.36 1.03 -11.76
N CYS A 120 -0.29 2.20 -11.67
CA CYS A 120 -1.73 2.31 -11.48
C CYS A 120 -2.50 1.60 -12.61
N HIS A 121 -2.13 1.86 -13.88
CA HIS A 121 -2.76 1.22 -15.03
C HIS A 121 -2.49 -0.29 -15.09
N VAL A 122 -1.30 -0.74 -14.70
CA VAL A 122 -0.99 -2.18 -14.60
C VAL A 122 -1.85 -2.85 -13.52
N THR A 123 -1.95 -2.24 -12.33
CA THR A 123 -2.81 -2.73 -11.25
C THR A 123 -4.25 -2.85 -11.73
N ALA A 124 -4.76 -1.80 -12.37
CA ALA A 124 -6.13 -1.75 -12.84
C ALA A 124 -6.42 -2.82 -13.90
N ARG A 125 -5.50 -3.00 -14.85
CA ARG A 125 -5.61 -4.04 -15.87
C ARG A 125 -5.60 -5.44 -15.24
N LEU A 126 -4.67 -5.73 -14.34
CA LEU A 126 -4.56 -7.05 -13.71
C LEU A 126 -5.78 -7.37 -12.83
N LEU A 127 -6.30 -6.39 -12.11
CA LEU A 127 -7.54 -6.55 -11.33
C LEU A 127 -8.75 -6.76 -12.26
N ALA A 128 -8.86 -6.00 -13.35
CA ALA A 128 -9.93 -6.18 -14.34
C ALA A 128 -9.87 -7.57 -14.99
N GLU A 129 -8.67 -8.06 -15.34
CA GLU A 129 -8.45 -9.41 -15.88
C GLU A 129 -8.90 -10.48 -14.87
N ALA A 130 -8.48 -10.36 -13.60
CA ALA A 130 -8.88 -11.28 -12.53
C ALA A 130 -10.41 -11.30 -12.31
N LEU A 131 -11.04 -10.12 -12.34
CA LEU A 131 -12.49 -9.96 -12.22
C LEU A 131 -13.27 -10.31 -13.50
N GLN A 132 -12.58 -10.63 -14.60
CA GLN A 132 -13.18 -10.92 -15.91
C GLN A 132 -14.03 -9.74 -16.43
N LEU A 133 -13.51 -8.53 -16.28
CA LEU A 133 -14.14 -7.30 -16.78
C LEU A 133 -13.72 -7.03 -18.22
N ASN A 134 -14.68 -6.60 -19.04
CA ASN A 134 -14.38 -6.00 -20.33
C ASN A 134 -14.00 -4.51 -20.17
N LYS A 135 -13.48 -3.89 -21.24
CA LYS A 135 -12.97 -2.51 -21.22
C LYS A 135 -14.02 -1.45 -20.88
N ASP A 136 -15.30 -1.72 -21.11
CA ASP A 136 -16.38 -0.77 -20.83
C ASP A 136 -16.89 -0.88 -19.39
N GLU A 137 -16.57 -1.97 -18.69
CA GLU A 137 -17.02 -2.25 -17.32
C GLU A 137 -16.10 -1.69 -16.24
N TYR A 138 -14.93 -1.15 -16.58
CA TYR A 138 -14.07 -0.49 -15.62
C TYR A 138 -13.42 0.79 -16.16
N GLN A 139 -12.98 1.66 -15.27
CA GLN A 139 -12.26 2.87 -15.62
C GLN A 139 -11.27 3.25 -14.52
N VAL A 140 -10.05 3.64 -14.92
CA VAL A 140 -9.06 4.28 -14.04
C VAL A 140 -9.37 5.76 -13.93
N ALA A 141 -9.29 6.32 -12.72
CA ALA A 141 -9.36 7.76 -12.50
C ALA A 141 -8.44 8.22 -11.37
N PHE A 142 -8.04 9.48 -11.38
CA PHE A 142 -7.15 10.08 -10.39
C PHE A 142 -7.88 11.10 -9.50
N GLN A 143 -7.78 10.95 -8.19
CA GLN A 143 -8.42 11.78 -7.16
C GLN A 143 -7.49 12.86 -6.60
N SER A 144 -7.99 13.68 -5.67
CA SER A 144 -7.21 14.53 -4.76
C SER A 144 -6.22 15.49 -5.45
N ARG A 145 -6.73 16.32 -6.37
CA ARG A 145 -5.92 17.35 -7.05
C ARG A 145 -5.79 18.61 -6.21
N PHE A 146 -4.57 19.16 -6.15
CA PHE A 146 -4.30 20.46 -5.53
C PHE A 146 -3.59 21.45 -6.47
N GLY A 147 -3.94 22.74 -6.37
CA GLY A 147 -3.28 23.82 -7.09
C GLY A 147 -3.60 23.88 -8.60
N LYS A 148 -2.83 24.71 -9.32
CA LYS A 148 -3.08 25.06 -10.74
C LYS A 148 -2.30 24.22 -11.75
N GLN A 149 -1.39 23.35 -11.29
CA GLN A 149 -0.56 22.54 -12.19
C GLN A 149 -1.39 21.47 -12.92
N GLU A 150 -0.86 20.89 -13.99
CA GLU A 150 -1.50 19.74 -14.64
C GLU A 150 -1.23 18.47 -13.83
N TRP A 151 -2.29 17.70 -13.55
CA TRP A 151 -2.22 16.42 -12.83
C TRP A 151 -2.55 15.26 -13.75
N LEU A 152 -2.29 14.05 -13.29
CA LEU A 152 -2.67 12.84 -14.02
C LEU A 152 -4.18 12.79 -14.29
N LYS A 153 -4.53 12.31 -15.48
CA LYS A 153 -5.88 12.21 -16.01
C LYS A 153 -6.22 10.75 -16.29
N PRO A 154 -7.50 10.37 -16.32
CA PRO A 154 -8.69 11.23 -16.15
C PRO A 154 -8.94 11.60 -14.69
N TYR A 155 -9.53 12.77 -14.44
CA TYR A 155 -9.88 13.20 -13.09
C TYR A 155 -11.12 12.47 -12.58
N LEU A 156 -11.12 12.06 -11.32
CA LEU A 156 -12.25 11.36 -10.71
C LEU A 156 -13.52 12.22 -10.75
N VAL A 157 -13.46 13.48 -10.31
CA VAL A 157 -14.60 14.40 -10.31
C VAL A 157 -15.28 14.45 -11.68
N SER A 158 -14.50 14.75 -12.74
CA SER A 158 -15.04 14.82 -14.11
C SER A 158 -15.56 13.48 -14.61
N THR A 159 -14.98 12.36 -14.18
CA THR A 159 -15.45 11.00 -14.49
C THR A 159 -16.81 10.75 -13.85
N LEU A 160 -16.97 11.07 -12.56
CA LEU A 160 -18.22 10.88 -11.81
C LEU A 160 -19.34 11.78 -12.35
N GLU A 161 -19.05 13.03 -12.69
CA GLU A 161 -20.00 13.93 -13.35
C GLU A 161 -20.49 13.37 -14.69
N ALA A 162 -19.57 12.86 -15.52
CA ALA A 162 -19.91 12.28 -16.82
C ALA A 162 -20.78 11.03 -16.68
N LEU A 163 -20.45 10.14 -15.74
CA LEU A 163 -21.23 8.93 -15.47
C LEU A 163 -22.61 9.24 -14.87
N GLY A 164 -22.70 10.28 -14.04
CA GLY A 164 -23.97 10.78 -13.51
C GLY A 164 -24.86 11.34 -14.63
N LYS A 165 -24.32 12.19 -15.51
CA LYS A 165 -25.04 12.74 -16.67
C LYS A 165 -25.49 11.65 -17.64
N ALA A 166 -24.70 10.58 -17.78
CA ALA A 166 -25.05 9.39 -18.54
C ALA A 166 -26.12 8.51 -17.85
N LYS A 167 -26.58 8.89 -16.65
CA LYS A 167 -27.57 8.17 -15.83
C LYS A 167 -27.18 6.71 -15.59
N THR A 168 -25.88 6.49 -15.33
CA THR A 168 -25.37 5.15 -15.00
C THR A 168 -26.10 4.62 -13.77
N LYS A 169 -26.64 3.40 -13.85
CA LYS A 169 -27.51 2.85 -12.80
C LYS A 169 -26.78 2.61 -11.49
N ARG A 170 -25.58 2.03 -11.56
CA ARG A 170 -24.73 1.79 -10.39
C ARG A 170 -23.25 1.86 -10.75
N ILE A 171 -22.48 2.53 -9.91
CA ILE A 171 -21.03 2.43 -9.92
C ILE A 171 -20.51 1.95 -8.56
N ASP A 172 -19.45 1.15 -8.60
CA ASP A 172 -18.67 0.84 -7.41
C ASP A 172 -17.28 1.47 -7.56
N VAL A 173 -16.72 2.02 -6.49
CA VAL A 173 -15.41 2.70 -6.50
C VAL A 173 -14.48 2.04 -5.50
N ILE A 174 -13.29 1.67 -5.94
CA ILE A 174 -12.20 1.12 -5.11
C ILE A 174 -10.96 2.00 -5.23
N CYS A 175 -10.14 2.05 -4.17
CA CYS A 175 -8.88 2.79 -4.14
C CYS A 175 -7.66 1.87 -3.98
N PRO A 176 -7.18 1.18 -5.05
CA PRO A 176 -6.11 0.19 -4.91
C PRO A 176 -4.77 0.78 -4.44
N GLY A 177 -4.58 2.09 -4.57
CA GLY A 177 -3.39 2.79 -4.08
C GLY A 177 -3.25 2.87 -2.56
N PHE A 178 -4.29 2.50 -1.81
CA PHE A 178 -4.31 2.53 -0.35
C PHE A 178 -4.58 1.12 0.20
N SER A 179 -3.69 0.62 1.06
CA SER A 179 -3.89 -0.65 1.76
C SER A 179 -4.88 -0.53 2.92
N SER A 180 -5.10 0.69 3.42
CA SER A 180 -5.94 0.98 4.58
C SER A 180 -6.73 2.26 4.33
N ASP A 181 -7.94 2.33 4.86
CA ASP A 181 -8.78 3.51 4.73
C ASP A 181 -8.19 4.71 5.46
N CYS A 182 -8.36 5.88 4.86
CA CYS A 182 -7.88 7.16 5.38
C CYS A 182 -8.91 8.26 5.07
N LEU A 183 -8.58 9.49 5.44
CA LEU A 183 -9.46 10.63 5.21
C LEU A 183 -9.84 10.77 3.73
N GLU A 184 -8.84 10.62 2.86
CA GLU A 184 -9.01 10.70 1.42
C GLU A 184 -9.92 9.61 0.87
N THR A 185 -9.96 8.40 1.45
CA THR A 185 -10.88 7.36 0.95
C THR A 185 -12.28 7.52 1.51
N LEU A 186 -12.41 7.80 2.81
CA LEU A 186 -13.72 7.85 3.47
C LEU A 186 -14.48 9.14 3.18
N GLU A 187 -13.81 10.30 3.21
CA GLU A 187 -14.49 11.57 2.98
C GLU A 187 -14.55 11.89 1.48
N GLU A 188 -13.41 11.97 0.80
CA GLU A 188 -13.38 12.39 -0.61
C GLU A 188 -14.05 11.36 -1.53
N ILE A 189 -13.77 10.07 -1.36
CA ILE A 189 -14.30 9.05 -2.27
C ILE A 189 -15.69 8.59 -1.83
N ALA A 190 -15.83 8.10 -0.60
CA ALA A 190 -17.10 7.51 -0.18
C ALA A 190 -18.22 8.54 0.00
N MET A 191 -17.91 9.79 0.40
CA MET A 191 -18.91 10.84 0.62
C MET A 191 -19.00 11.85 -0.52
N GLU A 192 -17.91 12.57 -0.83
CA GLU A 192 -17.95 13.62 -1.88
C GLU A 192 -18.15 13.02 -3.27
N GLY A 193 -17.45 11.93 -3.59
CA GLY A 193 -17.62 11.21 -4.85
C GLY A 193 -19.05 10.72 -5.07
N LYS A 194 -19.67 10.16 -4.02
CA LYS A 194 -21.10 9.79 -4.03
C LYS A 194 -21.98 11.00 -4.32
N HIS A 195 -21.76 12.11 -3.63
CA HIS A 195 -22.53 13.33 -3.83
C HIS A 195 -22.41 13.83 -5.28
N ILE A 196 -21.19 13.89 -5.84
CA ILE A 196 -20.95 14.32 -7.23
C ILE A 196 -21.71 13.45 -8.22
N PHE A 197 -21.60 12.13 -8.11
CA PHE A 197 -22.24 11.19 -9.03
C PHE A 197 -23.78 11.30 -8.98
N GLN A 198 -24.35 11.31 -7.77
CA GLN A 198 -25.80 11.33 -7.57
C GLN A 198 -26.41 12.68 -7.93
N SER A 199 -25.77 13.80 -7.56
CA SER A 199 -26.22 15.14 -7.93
C SER A 199 -26.19 15.41 -9.44
N ASN A 200 -25.43 14.63 -10.21
CA ASN A 200 -25.42 14.68 -11.68
C ASN A 200 -26.41 13.71 -12.34
N GLY A 201 -27.24 12.98 -11.58
CA GLY A 201 -28.28 12.08 -12.11
C GLY A 201 -27.90 10.59 -12.17
N GLY A 202 -26.77 10.21 -11.54
CA GLY A 202 -26.39 8.82 -11.34
C GLY A 202 -27.29 8.10 -10.33
N GLY A 203 -27.34 6.77 -10.40
CA GLY A 203 -28.11 5.94 -9.47
C GLY A 203 -27.35 5.58 -8.18
N GLU A 204 -27.10 4.29 -7.99
CA GLU A 204 -26.39 3.76 -6.81
C GLU A 204 -24.88 4.02 -6.90
N TYR A 205 -24.30 4.38 -5.76
CA TYR A 205 -22.87 4.56 -5.59
C TYR A 205 -22.43 3.73 -4.39
N HIS A 206 -21.52 2.79 -4.60
CA HIS A 206 -20.90 2.05 -3.51
C HIS A 206 -19.40 2.29 -3.47
N TYR A 207 -18.89 2.54 -2.27
CA TYR A 207 -17.46 2.51 -2.00
C TYR A 207 -17.07 1.11 -1.55
N ILE A 208 -16.01 0.57 -2.15
CA ILE A 208 -15.38 -0.69 -1.73
C ILE A 208 -14.25 -0.30 -0.76
N PRO A 209 -14.35 -0.68 0.53
CA PRO A 209 -13.31 -0.37 1.52
C PRO A 209 -11.92 -0.80 1.08
N ALA A 210 -10.91 -0.11 1.60
CA ALA A 210 -9.53 -0.55 1.44
C ALA A 210 -9.33 -1.95 2.06
N LEU A 211 -8.20 -2.58 1.78
CA LEU A 211 -7.95 -3.94 2.24
C LEU A 211 -7.93 -4.06 3.78
N ASN A 212 -7.55 -3.01 4.50
CA ASN A 212 -7.65 -2.91 5.97
C ASN A 212 -7.10 -4.18 6.66
N GLU A 213 -7.86 -4.77 7.59
CA GLU A 213 -7.54 -6.02 8.29
C GLU A 213 -7.98 -7.30 7.55
N ASN A 214 -8.26 -7.23 6.24
CA ASN A 214 -8.71 -8.40 5.48
C ASN A 214 -7.66 -9.53 5.51
N ASP A 215 -8.10 -10.75 5.87
CA ASP A 215 -7.22 -11.92 5.99
C ASP A 215 -6.47 -12.24 4.69
N ALA A 216 -7.13 -12.12 3.53
CA ALA A 216 -6.48 -12.36 2.23
C ALA A 216 -5.34 -11.36 1.98
N TRP A 217 -5.51 -10.11 2.42
CA TRP A 217 -4.46 -9.10 2.37
C TRP A 217 -3.33 -9.36 3.37
N ILE A 218 -3.64 -9.75 4.60
CA ILE A 218 -2.62 -10.11 5.61
C ILE A 218 -1.77 -11.29 5.12
N HIS A 219 -2.39 -12.31 4.53
CA HIS A 219 -1.70 -13.43 3.90
C HIS A 219 -0.86 -13.00 2.69
N ALA A 220 -1.39 -12.10 1.85
CA ALA A 220 -0.64 -11.55 0.72
C ALA A 220 0.60 -10.76 1.17
N MET A 221 0.47 -9.89 2.17
CA MET A 221 1.61 -9.18 2.78
C MET A 221 2.66 -10.16 3.31
N THR A 222 2.20 -11.22 3.98
CA THR A 222 3.08 -12.27 4.52
C THR A 222 3.86 -12.96 3.40
N SER A 223 3.21 -13.36 2.31
CA SER A 223 3.89 -13.95 1.14
C SER A 223 4.95 -13.01 0.58
N ILE A 224 4.56 -11.76 0.29
CA ILE A 224 5.46 -10.74 -0.28
C ILE A 224 6.65 -10.50 0.64
N ALA A 225 6.42 -10.40 1.95
CA ALA A 225 7.47 -10.20 2.93
C ALA A 225 8.43 -11.40 2.97
N LEU A 226 7.91 -12.63 3.03
CA LEU A 226 8.73 -13.85 3.09
C LEU A 226 9.60 -14.03 1.85
N GLU A 227 9.07 -13.74 0.66
CA GLU A 227 9.84 -13.74 -0.59
C GLU A 227 11.01 -12.75 -0.52
N ASN A 228 10.77 -11.54 0.00
CA ASN A 228 11.81 -10.52 0.15
C ASN A 228 12.76 -10.79 1.34
N LEU A 229 12.37 -11.66 2.27
CA LEU A 229 13.18 -12.11 3.41
C LEU A 229 13.99 -13.38 3.11
N GLN A 230 13.90 -13.93 1.88
CA GLN A 230 14.60 -15.15 1.52
C GLN A 230 16.12 -15.06 1.82
N GLY A 231 16.66 -16.10 2.47
CA GLY A 231 18.05 -16.14 2.93
C GLY A 231 18.31 -15.40 4.25
N TRP A 232 17.35 -14.65 4.78
CA TRP A 232 17.39 -14.11 6.15
C TRP A 232 16.60 -14.96 7.13
N VAL A 233 15.60 -15.69 6.63
CA VAL A 233 14.75 -16.59 7.41
C VAL A 233 15.20 -18.03 7.26
N SER A 234 15.14 -18.79 8.34
CA SER A 234 15.41 -20.24 8.36
C SER A 234 14.26 -20.95 9.06
N ALA A 235 13.81 -22.06 8.47
CA ALA A 235 12.84 -22.96 9.08
C ALA A 235 13.43 -23.69 10.30
N ASP A 236 14.76 -23.83 10.35
CA ASP A 236 15.49 -24.50 11.43
C ASP A 236 15.80 -23.55 12.60
N TRP A 237 15.30 -22.32 12.56
CA TRP A 237 15.54 -21.37 13.64
C TRP A 237 14.81 -21.81 14.92
N ASP A 238 15.57 -22.01 16.00
CA ASP A 238 15.06 -22.34 17.32
C ASP A 238 15.29 -21.20 18.32
N SER A 239 14.21 -20.80 19.01
CA SER A 239 14.25 -19.69 19.96
C SER A 239 15.07 -19.99 21.21
N VAL A 240 15.11 -21.25 21.64
CA VAL A 240 15.81 -21.65 22.87
C VAL A 240 17.31 -21.61 22.63
N SER A 241 17.75 -22.23 21.54
CA SER A 241 19.16 -22.25 21.10
C SER A 241 19.66 -20.83 20.81
N ALA A 242 18.89 -20.02 20.07
CA ALA A 242 19.28 -18.64 19.76
C ALA A 242 19.45 -17.77 21.02
N LYS A 243 18.56 -17.90 22.02
CA LYS A 243 18.69 -17.17 23.29
C LYS A 243 19.94 -17.59 24.05
N LYS A 244 20.22 -18.89 24.11
CA LYS A 244 21.42 -19.42 24.77
C LYS A 244 22.70 -18.90 24.13
N ASP A 245 22.78 -18.94 22.80
CA ASP A 245 23.95 -18.46 22.06
C ASP A 245 24.14 -16.94 22.20
N ASN A 246 23.05 -16.17 22.24
CA ASN A 246 23.10 -14.72 22.49
C ASN A 246 23.63 -14.40 23.89
N GLU A 247 23.18 -15.11 24.93
CA GLU A 247 23.70 -14.94 26.29
C GLU A 247 25.18 -15.29 26.39
N LEU A 248 25.61 -16.40 25.78
CA LEU A 248 27.03 -16.78 25.75
C LEU A 248 27.89 -15.74 25.02
N THR A 249 27.38 -15.21 23.91
CA THR A 249 28.04 -14.14 23.13
C THR A 249 28.17 -12.87 23.95
N LYS A 250 27.10 -12.46 24.64
CA LYS A 250 27.09 -11.30 25.52
C LYS A 250 28.10 -11.43 26.65
N LEU A 251 28.10 -12.55 27.37
CA LEU A 251 29.06 -12.81 28.45
C LEU A 251 30.51 -12.74 27.95
N ARG A 252 30.78 -13.28 26.76
CA ARG A 252 32.11 -13.22 26.13
C ARG A 252 32.49 -11.81 25.69
N ALA A 253 31.55 -11.02 25.17
CA ALA A 253 31.81 -9.64 24.80
C ALA A 253 32.13 -8.78 26.04
N GLN A 254 31.38 -8.97 27.12
CA GLN A 254 31.59 -8.27 28.39
C GLN A 254 32.94 -8.61 29.02
N SER A 255 33.38 -9.88 28.97
CA SER A 255 34.70 -10.26 29.47
C SER A 255 35.86 -9.65 28.66
N LEU A 256 35.60 -9.24 27.41
CA LEU A 256 36.53 -8.52 26.55
C LEU A 256 36.39 -7.00 26.63
N GLY A 257 35.58 -6.47 27.56
CA GLY A 257 35.45 -5.03 27.84
C GLY A 257 34.33 -4.31 27.10
N ALA A 258 33.41 -5.03 26.44
CA ALA A 258 32.17 -4.42 25.95
C ALA A 258 31.31 -3.97 27.14
N LYS A 259 30.76 -2.75 27.06
CA LYS A 259 29.90 -2.19 28.11
C LYS A 259 28.49 -2.80 28.10
N GLU A 260 28.01 -3.18 26.93
CA GLU A 260 26.73 -3.85 26.66
C GLU A 260 26.89 -4.86 25.53
#